data_AF-A0A3B3HR94-F1
#
_entry.id   AF-A0A3B3HR94-F1
#
_cell.length_a   1.000
_cell.length_b   1.000
_cell.length_c   1.000
_cell.angle_alpha   90.00
_cell.angle_beta   90.00
_cell.angle_gamma   90.00
#
_symmetry.space_group_name_H-M   'P 1'
#
loop_
_entity.id
_entity.type
_entity.pdbx_description
1 polymer ?
#
loop_
_entity_poly.entity_id
_entity_poly.type
_entity_poly.pdbx_seq_one_letter_code
_entity_poly.pdbx_strand_id
1 'polypeptide(L)'
;ILIFIILSSISLAAEDPIKSHSFRNIVLGYADYVFTSVFTVEIVLKMTVYGAFLHTGSFCRNAFNLLDLLVVSVSLTSFFLSSAISVVKILRVLRVLRPLRAINRAKGLKNVVQCVFVAIRTIGNILIVTTLLQFMFACIGVQLFKGRFYSCTDEAKHTPEECKSVSRPPQVLSPQKSERERIWENSDFNFDNVLMGMLALFTVSTFEGWPLLLYRAVDANAINRGPIYNYRVEISIFFIIYIIIIAFFMMNIFVGFVIITFREQGEAEFKNCELNKNQRQCVYYALKAQPIKIYIPKNPSQLKFWRIINSSQFEYVMFVLILGNTLTLQSKLFTSVMDILNMIFTVVFTIEMIIKLLALRHYFIDPWNSFDALIVVGSVLDIAVSEFSLFSYPDSKDNTLMKTL
;
A
#
# COMPACT_ATOMS: atom_id res chain seq x y z
N ILE A 1 -24.52 -17.15 1.14
CA ILE A 1 -23.39 -17.25 0.19
C ILE A 1 -22.26 -16.26 0.50
N LEU A 2 -22.48 -14.94 0.56
CA LEU A 2 -21.39 -13.97 0.82
C LEU A 2 -20.62 -14.26 2.12
N ILE A 3 -21.33 -14.56 3.22
CA ILE A 3 -20.71 -14.97 4.50
C ILE A 3 -19.81 -16.20 4.31
N PHE A 4 -20.27 -17.22 3.58
CA PHE A 4 -19.46 -18.41 3.28
C PHE A 4 -18.25 -18.10 2.41
N ILE A 5 -18.32 -17.13 1.50
CA ILE A 5 -17.15 -16.66 0.73
C ILE A 5 -16.12 -16.03 1.67
N ILE A 6 -16.57 -15.17 2.60
CA ILE A 6 -15.69 -14.53 3.58
C ILE A 6 -15.05 -15.58 4.50
N LEU A 7 -15.85 -16.47 5.08
CA LEU A 7 -15.35 -17.55 5.96
C LEU A 7 -14.39 -18.49 5.22
N SER A 8 -14.68 -18.85 3.97
CA SER A 8 -13.76 -19.64 3.14
C SER A 8 -12.46 -18.90 2.83
N SER A 9 -12.48 -17.57 2.73
CA SER A 9 -11.28 -16.76 2.48
C SER A 9 -10.43 -16.65 3.74
N ILE A 10 -11.06 -16.47 4.91
CA ILE A 10 -10.38 -16.50 6.22
C ILE A 10 -9.75 -17.86 6.47
N SER A 11 -10.47 -18.94 6.15
CA SER A 11 -9.94 -20.31 6.26
C SER A 11 -8.68 -20.53 5.42
N LEU A 12 -8.60 -19.93 4.23
CA LEU A 12 -7.41 -20.02 3.37
C LEU A 12 -6.24 -19.21 3.95
N ALA A 13 -6.52 -18.02 4.50
CA ALA A 13 -5.51 -17.19 5.14
C ALA A 13 -4.95 -17.80 6.44
N ALA A 14 -5.74 -18.62 7.12
CA ALA A 14 -5.37 -19.28 8.38
C ALA A 14 -4.50 -20.55 8.19
N GLU A 15 -4.30 -21.01 6.96
CA GLU A 15 -3.57 -22.24 6.65
C GLU A 15 -2.07 -22.08 6.96
N ASP A 16 -1.49 -23.09 7.61
CA ASP A 16 -0.06 -23.15 7.88
C ASP A 16 0.71 -23.68 6.67
N PRO A 17 1.60 -22.89 6.03
CA PRO A 17 2.35 -23.35 4.86
C PRO A 17 3.45 -24.36 5.20
N ILE A 18 3.91 -24.44 6.45
CA ILE A 18 5.06 -25.27 6.86
C ILE A 18 4.58 -26.59 7.46
N LYS A 19 3.57 -26.55 8.34
CA LYS A 19 3.10 -27.74 9.08
C LYS A 19 1.80 -28.31 8.51
N SER A 20 1.92 -29.10 7.43
CA SER A 20 0.78 -29.72 6.74
C SER A 20 -0.14 -30.54 7.66
N HIS A 21 0.40 -31.26 8.64
CA HIS A 21 -0.34 -32.13 9.57
C HIS A 21 -0.72 -31.46 10.91
N SER A 22 -0.62 -30.13 11.02
CA SER A 22 -1.07 -29.41 12.22
C SER A 22 -2.57 -29.63 12.47
N PHE A 23 -2.99 -29.71 13.74
CA PHE A 23 -4.41 -29.77 14.13
C PHE A 23 -5.23 -28.67 13.44
N ARG A 24 -4.66 -27.46 13.33
CA ARG A 24 -5.25 -26.34 12.59
C ARG A 24 -5.55 -26.72 11.13
N ASN A 25 -4.59 -27.28 10.41
CA ASN A 25 -4.77 -27.64 9.00
C ASN A 25 -5.76 -28.80 8.82
N ILE A 26 -5.86 -29.72 9.78
CA ILE A 26 -6.87 -30.78 9.78
C ILE A 26 -8.28 -30.18 9.91
N VAL A 27 -8.49 -29.27 10.88
CA VAL A 27 -9.77 -28.57 11.06
C VAL A 27 -10.13 -27.71 9.83
N LEU A 28 -9.16 -26.97 9.28
CA LEU A 28 -9.35 -26.18 8.06
C LEU A 28 -9.69 -27.06 6.85
N GLY A 29 -9.13 -28.27 6.77
CA GLY A 29 -9.48 -29.26 5.75
C GLY A 29 -10.95 -29.68 5.82
N TYR A 30 -11.48 -29.94 7.02
CA TYR A 30 -12.92 -30.22 7.21
C TYR A 30 -13.80 -29.02 6.83
N ALA A 31 -13.39 -27.82 7.21
CA ALA A 31 -14.09 -26.60 6.81
C ALA A 31 -14.13 -26.44 5.27
N ASP A 32 -13.05 -26.81 4.58
CA ASP A 32 -12.97 -26.75 3.12
C ASP A 32 -13.98 -27.67 2.41
N TYR A 33 -14.20 -28.88 2.94
CA TYR A 33 -15.26 -29.77 2.47
C TYR A 33 -16.65 -29.14 2.63
N VAL A 34 -16.91 -28.51 3.78
CA VAL A 34 -18.18 -27.80 4.03
C VAL A 34 -18.36 -26.63 3.06
N PHE A 35 -17.34 -25.81 2.85
CA PHE A 35 -17.44 -24.69 1.90
C PHE A 35 -17.65 -25.17 0.47
N THR A 36 -16.90 -26.18 0.02
CA THR A 36 -17.01 -26.70 -1.35
C THR A 36 -18.37 -27.33 -1.60
N SER A 37 -18.93 -28.07 -0.65
CA SER A 37 -20.28 -28.63 -0.77
C SER A 37 -21.35 -27.55 -0.90
N VAL A 38 -21.35 -26.54 -0.02
CA VAL A 38 -22.28 -25.39 -0.08
C VAL A 38 -22.21 -24.68 -1.44
N PHE A 39 -20.99 -24.46 -1.96
CA PHE A 39 -20.80 -23.83 -3.26
C PHE A 39 -21.19 -24.72 -4.44
N THR A 40 -21.00 -26.03 -4.33
CA THR A 40 -21.44 -26.98 -5.35
C THR A 40 -22.96 -26.97 -5.48
N VAL A 41 -23.68 -27.03 -4.34
CA VAL A 41 -25.14 -26.92 -4.30
C VAL A 41 -25.61 -25.61 -4.93
N GLU A 42 -24.94 -24.50 -4.62
CA GLU A 42 -25.25 -23.21 -5.24
C GLU A 42 -25.15 -23.24 -6.77
N ILE A 43 -24.07 -23.82 -7.32
CA ILE A 43 -23.86 -23.89 -8.78
C ILE A 43 -24.91 -24.79 -9.42
N VAL A 44 -25.21 -25.93 -8.83
CA VAL A 44 -26.25 -26.85 -9.33
C VAL A 44 -27.62 -26.16 -9.37
N LEU A 45 -27.99 -25.45 -8.31
CA LEU A 45 -29.24 -24.67 -8.28
C LEU A 45 -29.25 -23.56 -9.35
N LYS A 46 -28.13 -22.88 -9.59
CA LYS A 46 -28.07 -21.88 -10.66
C LYS A 46 -28.15 -22.50 -12.05
N MET A 47 -27.50 -23.64 -12.28
CA MET A 47 -27.50 -24.33 -13.57
C MET A 47 -28.89 -24.87 -13.94
N THR A 48 -29.67 -25.31 -12.95
CA THR A 48 -31.06 -25.75 -13.16
C THR A 48 -32.00 -24.59 -13.49
N VAL A 49 -31.82 -23.42 -12.87
CA VAL A 49 -32.66 -22.24 -13.11
C VAL A 49 -32.30 -21.51 -14.42
N TYR A 50 -31.02 -21.27 -14.70
CA TYR A 50 -30.59 -20.49 -15.87
C TYR A 50 -30.36 -21.33 -17.14
N GLY A 51 -30.29 -22.66 -17.01
CA GLY A 51 -29.86 -23.55 -18.07
C GLY A 51 -28.33 -23.51 -18.30
N ALA A 52 -27.77 -24.63 -18.73
CA ALA A 52 -26.32 -24.79 -18.83
C ALA A 52 -25.70 -24.04 -20.04
N PHE A 53 -26.15 -24.32 -21.27
CA PHE A 53 -25.47 -23.83 -22.48
C PHE A 53 -26.38 -23.29 -23.60
N LEU A 54 -27.67 -23.66 -23.63
CA LEU A 54 -28.51 -23.46 -24.84
C LEU A 54 -29.16 -22.07 -24.94
N HIS A 55 -29.45 -21.40 -23.82
CA HIS A 55 -30.17 -20.13 -23.83
C HIS A 55 -29.22 -18.90 -23.86
N THR A 56 -29.68 -17.78 -24.41
CA THR A 56 -28.92 -16.50 -24.47
C THR A 56 -28.59 -15.92 -23.09
N GLY A 57 -29.38 -16.30 -22.07
CA GLY A 57 -29.14 -16.04 -20.64
C GLY A 57 -28.52 -17.20 -19.86
N SER A 58 -27.91 -18.18 -20.54
CA SER A 58 -27.35 -19.38 -19.89
C SER A 58 -26.20 -19.09 -18.94
N PHE A 59 -26.05 -19.96 -17.94
CA PHE A 59 -25.11 -19.79 -16.84
C PHE A 59 -23.66 -19.63 -17.33
N CYS A 60 -23.22 -20.46 -18.27
CA CYS A 60 -21.82 -20.53 -18.73
C CYS A 60 -21.41 -19.38 -19.67
N ARG A 61 -22.35 -18.57 -20.17
CA ARG A 61 -22.05 -17.46 -21.08
C ARG A 61 -21.65 -16.17 -20.35
N ASN A 62 -21.97 -16.07 -19.06
CA ASN A 62 -21.57 -14.94 -18.21
C ASN A 62 -20.18 -15.20 -17.60
N ALA A 63 -19.19 -14.34 -17.90
CA ALA A 63 -17.81 -14.47 -17.43
C ALA A 63 -17.69 -14.60 -15.89
N PHE A 64 -18.53 -13.89 -15.12
CA PHE A 64 -18.50 -13.97 -13.66
C PHE A 64 -19.07 -15.29 -13.12
N ASN A 65 -20.04 -15.89 -13.83
CA ASN A 65 -20.57 -17.20 -13.49
C ASN A 65 -19.61 -18.32 -13.92
N LEU A 66 -18.87 -18.12 -15.01
CA LEU A 66 -17.80 -19.02 -15.44
C LEU A 66 -16.64 -19.05 -14.41
N LEU A 67 -16.29 -17.91 -13.80
CA LEU A 67 -15.35 -17.86 -12.68
C LEU A 67 -15.88 -18.66 -11.47
N ASP A 68 -17.15 -18.45 -11.09
CA ASP A 68 -17.80 -19.21 -10.03
C ASP A 68 -17.74 -20.73 -10.29
N LEU A 69 -17.97 -21.16 -11.55
CA LEU A 69 -17.88 -22.56 -11.98
C LEU A 69 -16.44 -23.10 -11.89
N LEU A 70 -15.46 -22.35 -12.40
CA LEU A 70 -14.05 -22.72 -12.40
C LEU A 70 -13.53 -22.95 -10.98
N VAL A 71 -13.87 -22.07 -10.04
CA VAL A 71 -13.42 -22.20 -8.65
C VAL A 71 -13.98 -23.46 -7.99
N VAL A 72 -15.25 -23.80 -8.24
CA VAL A 72 -15.88 -24.99 -7.70
C VAL A 72 -15.34 -26.25 -8.36
N SER A 73 -15.13 -26.26 -9.68
CA SER A 73 -14.59 -27.41 -10.40
C SER A 73 -13.16 -27.75 -9.97
N VAL A 74 -12.29 -26.74 -9.80
CA VAL A 74 -10.94 -26.91 -9.25
C VAL A 74 -11.00 -27.54 -7.85
N SER A 75 -11.88 -27.03 -6.98
CA SER A 75 -12.01 -27.54 -5.61
C SER A 75 -12.47 -29.01 -5.62
N LEU A 76 -13.46 -29.38 -6.44
CA LEU A 76 -13.92 -30.76 -6.60
C LEU A 76 -12.81 -31.67 -7.14
N THR A 77 -12.10 -31.27 -8.21
CA THR A 77 -11.01 -32.09 -8.77
C THR A 77 -9.89 -32.37 -7.77
N SER A 78 -9.61 -31.44 -6.86
CA SER A 78 -8.61 -31.64 -5.80
C SER A 78 -8.97 -32.72 -4.78
N PHE A 79 -10.28 -33.00 -4.59
CA PHE A 79 -10.76 -34.07 -3.73
C PHE A 79 -10.77 -35.43 -4.43
N PHE A 80 -11.16 -35.49 -5.72
CA PHE A 80 -11.25 -36.75 -6.47
C PHE A 80 -9.88 -37.28 -6.95
N LEU A 81 -8.91 -36.40 -7.26
CA LEU A 81 -7.58 -36.79 -7.73
C LEU A 81 -6.55 -36.87 -6.60
N SER A 82 -6.85 -37.51 -5.46
CA SER A 82 -5.90 -37.58 -4.33
C SER A 82 -4.57 -38.32 -4.64
N SER A 83 -4.46 -39.01 -5.78
CA SER A 83 -3.40 -39.96 -6.10
C SER A 83 -2.41 -39.53 -7.20
N ALA A 84 -2.45 -38.28 -7.71
CA ALA A 84 -1.50 -37.78 -8.71
C ALA A 84 -0.63 -36.61 -8.19
N ILE A 85 0.68 -36.85 -8.03
CA ILE A 85 1.56 -36.14 -7.08
C ILE A 85 1.96 -34.67 -7.42
N SER A 86 1.87 -34.22 -8.69
CA SER A 86 2.32 -32.87 -9.09
C SER A 86 1.18 -31.93 -9.47
N VAL A 87 0.24 -32.40 -10.30
CA VAL A 87 -0.88 -31.58 -10.81
C VAL A 87 -1.81 -31.14 -9.68
N VAL A 88 -2.04 -32.01 -8.69
CA VAL A 88 -2.93 -31.73 -7.55
C VAL A 88 -2.39 -30.62 -6.66
N LYS A 89 -1.05 -30.46 -6.56
CA LYS A 89 -0.44 -29.35 -5.81
C LYS A 89 -0.74 -28.00 -6.47
N ILE A 90 -0.69 -27.92 -7.80
CA ILE A 90 -1.01 -26.70 -8.57
C ILE A 90 -2.51 -26.39 -8.47
N LEU A 91 -3.38 -27.41 -8.56
CA LEU A 91 -4.83 -27.23 -8.38
C LEU A 91 -5.19 -26.70 -6.99
N ARG A 92 -4.42 -27.08 -5.94
CA ARG A 92 -4.56 -26.49 -4.60
C ARG A 92 -4.15 -25.03 -4.53
N VAL A 93 -3.26 -24.53 -5.40
CA VAL A 93 -2.94 -23.08 -5.46
C VAL A 93 -4.13 -22.29 -6.02
N LEU A 94 -4.83 -22.84 -7.03
CA LEU A 94 -5.98 -22.19 -7.67
C LEU A 94 -7.17 -21.92 -6.73
N ARG A 95 -7.23 -22.56 -5.54
CA ARG A 95 -8.24 -22.21 -4.52
C ARG A 95 -8.09 -20.77 -4.00
N VAL A 96 -6.96 -20.11 -4.24
CA VAL A 96 -6.75 -18.67 -4.01
C VAL A 96 -7.71 -17.79 -4.81
N LEU A 97 -8.35 -18.33 -5.85
CA LEU A 97 -9.34 -17.62 -6.66
C LEU A 97 -10.72 -17.52 -5.98
N ARG A 98 -10.98 -18.25 -4.88
CA ARG A 98 -12.28 -18.23 -4.17
C ARG A 98 -12.77 -16.84 -3.75
N PRO A 99 -11.92 -15.93 -3.21
CA PRO A 99 -12.35 -14.58 -2.87
C PRO A 99 -12.83 -13.79 -4.09
N LEU A 100 -12.36 -14.08 -5.30
CA LEU A 100 -12.78 -13.38 -6.53
C LEU A 100 -14.28 -13.57 -6.82
N ARG A 101 -14.91 -14.63 -6.29
CA ARG A 101 -16.36 -14.84 -6.38
C ARG A 101 -17.17 -13.74 -5.68
N ALA A 102 -16.57 -13.02 -4.73
CA ALA A 102 -17.19 -11.85 -4.10
C ALA A 102 -17.49 -10.74 -5.13
N ILE A 103 -16.70 -10.63 -6.20
CA ILE A 103 -16.95 -9.71 -7.32
C ILE A 103 -18.33 -9.98 -7.94
N ASN A 104 -18.73 -11.25 -8.08
CA ASN A 104 -20.04 -11.58 -8.63
C ASN A 104 -21.21 -11.13 -7.73
N ARG A 105 -20.97 -10.91 -6.43
CA ARG A 105 -22.00 -10.56 -5.42
C ARG A 105 -22.05 -9.07 -5.11
N ALA A 106 -20.91 -8.39 -5.11
CA ALA A 106 -20.83 -6.98 -4.80
C ALA A 106 -21.02 -6.13 -6.07
N LYS A 107 -22.19 -5.48 -6.20
CA LYS A 107 -22.49 -4.58 -7.34
C LYS A 107 -21.46 -3.47 -7.51
N GLY A 108 -20.98 -2.88 -6.41
CA GLY A 108 -19.93 -1.86 -6.44
C GLY A 108 -18.62 -2.38 -7.04
N LEU A 109 -18.20 -3.59 -6.66
CA LEU A 109 -16.96 -4.19 -7.16
C LEU A 109 -17.03 -4.54 -8.65
N LYS A 110 -18.21 -4.95 -9.15
CA LYS A 110 -18.44 -5.13 -10.60
C LYS A 110 -18.24 -3.84 -11.38
N ASN A 111 -18.76 -2.72 -10.86
CA ASN A 111 -18.62 -1.43 -11.51
C ASN A 111 -17.14 -1.02 -11.57
N VAL A 112 -16.38 -1.24 -10.49
CA VAL A 112 -14.94 -0.97 -10.45
C VAL A 112 -14.18 -1.83 -11.47
N VAL A 113 -14.42 -3.15 -11.50
CA VAL A 113 -13.78 -4.07 -12.47
C VAL A 113 -14.11 -3.68 -13.91
N GLN A 114 -15.37 -3.29 -14.18
CA GLN A 114 -15.76 -2.81 -15.50
C GLN A 114 -15.00 -1.54 -15.91
N CYS A 115 -14.81 -0.60 -14.98
CA CYS A 115 -14.00 0.60 -15.24
C CYS A 115 -12.55 0.24 -15.60
N VAL A 116 -11.96 -0.76 -14.94
CA VAL A 116 -10.61 -1.27 -15.26
C VAL A 116 -10.56 -1.87 -16.68
N PHE A 117 -11.57 -2.64 -17.08
CA PHE A 117 -11.63 -3.19 -18.45
C PHE A 117 -11.81 -2.13 -19.53
N VAL A 118 -12.52 -1.04 -19.24
CA VAL A 118 -12.61 0.11 -20.16
C VAL A 118 -11.25 0.81 -20.26
N ALA A 119 -10.60 1.05 -19.12
CA ALA A 119 -9.30 1.71 -19.05
C ALA A 119 -8.17 0.92 -19.72
N ILE A 120 -8.12 -0.41 -19.57
CA ILE A 120 -7.03 -1.20 -20.19
C ILE A 120 -7.06 -1.12 -21.71
N ARG A 121 -8.25 -1.01 -22.32
CA ARG A 121 -8.41 -0.87 -23.77
C ARG A 121 -7.92 0.49 -24.27
N THR A 122 -8.02 1.54 -23.47
CA THR A 122 -7.57 2.89 -23.86
C THR A 122 -6.07 3.08 -23.64
N ILE A 123 -5.52 2.50 -22.57
CA ILE A 123 -4.09 2.59 -22.24
C ILE A 123 -3.23 1.62 -23.08
N GLY A 124 -3.83 0.55 -23.61
CA GLY A 124 -3.12 -0.52 -24.33
C GLY A 124 -2.17 -0.03 -25.44
N ASN A 125 -2.57 0.99 -26.21
CA ASN A 125 -1.72 1.57 -27.25
C ASN A 125 -0.42 2.16 -26.70
N ILE A 126 -0.49 2.85 -25.56
CA ILE A 126 0.69 3.47 -24.94
C ILE A 126 1.58 2.39 -24.33
N LEU A 127 1.01 1.35 -23.71
CA LEU A 127 1.76 0.20 -23.19
C LEU A 127 2.52 -0.54 -24.29
N ILE A 128 1.93 -0.69 -25.47
CA ILE A 128 2.62 -1.30 -26.63
C ILE A 128 3.82 -0.44 -27.03
N VAL A 129 3.65 0.87 -27.13
CA VAL A 129 4.73 1.80 -27.49
C VAL A 129 5.87 1.76 -26.47
N THR A 130 5.57 1.78 -25.17
CA THR A 130 6.60 1.71 -24.12
C THR A 130 7.33 0.38 -24.10
N THR A 131 6.61 -0.73 -24.30
CA THR A 131 7.22 -2.07 -24.37
C THR A 131 8.15 -2.20 -25.58
N LEU A 132 7.76 -1.66 -26.74
CA LEU A 132 8.61 -1.64 -27.94
C LEU A 132 9.88 -0.81 -27.71
N LEU A 133 9.76 0.35 -27.07
CA LEU A 133 10.92 1.16 -26.72
C LEU A 133 11.86 0.43 -25.74
N GLN A 134 11.31 -0.21 -24.71
CA GLN A 134 12.08 -1.02 -23.77
C GLN A 134 12.80 -2.18 -24.47
N PHE A 135 12.15 -2.83 -25.44
CA PHE A 135 12.79 -3.84 -26.28
C PHE A 135 13.97 -3.29 -27.09
N MET A 136 13.84 -2.10 -27.71
CA MET A 136 14.93 -1.46 -28.44
C MET A 136 16.13 -1.17 -27.52
N PHE A 137 15.89 -0.59 -26.34
CA PHE A 137 16.94 -0.35 -25.34
C PHE A 137 17.55 -1.64 -24.80
N ALA A 138 16.77 -2.71 -24.63
CA ALA A 138 17.29 -4.01 -24.21
C ALA A 138 18.23 -4.58 -25.27
N CYS A 139 17.89 -4.49 -26.56
CA CYS A 139 18.78 -4.88 -27.66
C CYS A 139 20.10 -4.11 -27.63
N ILE A 140 20.06 -2.78 -27.40
CA ILE A 140 21.27 -1.96 -27.26
C ILE A 140 22.08 -2.40 -26.03
N GLY A 141 21.42 -2.58 -24.88
CA GLY A 141 22.05 -3.02 -23.63
C GLY A 141 22.74 -4.38 -23.75
N VAL A 142 22.14 -5.34 -24.48
CA VAL A 142 22.77 -6.63 -24.77
C VAL A 142 24.07 -6.45 -25.56
N GLN A 143 24.10 -5.58 -26.56
CA GLN A 143 25.33 -5.34 -27.33
C GLN A 143 26.43 -4.68 -26.48
N LEU A 144 26.04 -3.84 -25.50
CA LEU A 144 27.00 -3.15 -24.62
C LEU A 144 27.53 -4.06 -23.50
N PHE A 145 26.66 -4.83 -22.84
CA PHE A 145 26.96 -5.42 -21.53
C PHE A 145 26.97 -6.96 -21.50
N LYS A 146 26.65 -7.65 -22.60
CA LYS A 146 26.63 -9.12 -22.64
C LYS A 146 27.92 -9.74 -22.11
N GLY A 147 27.79 -10.61 -21.10
CA GLY A 147 28.88 -11.35 -20.48
C GLY A 147 29.84 -10.51 -19.63
N ARG A 148 29.49 -9.26 -19.30
CA ARG A 148 30.37 -8.32 -18.56
C ARG A 148 29.96 -8.08 -17.10
N PHE A 149 28.84 -8.63 -16.64
CA PHE A 149 28.29 -8.43 -15.28
C PHE A 149 28.69 -9.52 -14.29
N TYR A 150 29.68 -10.33 -14.65
CA TYR A 150 30.21 -11.35 -13.76
C TYR A 150 31.19 -10.75 -12.75
N SER A 151 31.12 -11.24 -11.52
CA SER A 151 32.04 -10.89 -10.44
C SER A 151 32.44 -12.12 -9.65
N CYS A 152 33.64 -12.07 -9.06
CA CYS A 152 34.04 -13.05 -8.06
C CYS A 152 33.55 -12.58 -6.68
N THR A 153 33.21 -13.52 -5.80
CA THR A 153 32.93 -13.21 -4.38
C THR A 153 34.13 -12.60 -3.64
N ASP A 154 35.34 -12.75 -4.18
CA ASP A 154 36.56 -12.09 -3.71
C ASP A 154 36.96 -10.99 -4.70
N GLU A 155 36.86 -9.73 -4.26
CA GLU A 155 37.14 -8.53 -5.06
C GLU A 155 38.58 -8.48 -5.59
N ALA A 156 39.53 -9.20 -4.96
CA ALA A 156 40.91 -9.23 -5.43
C ALA A 156 41.10 -10.09 -6.69
N LYS A 157 40.11 -10.90 -7.08
CA LYS A 157 40.19 -11.83 -8.23
C LYS A 157 39.31 -11.37 -9.37
N HIS A 158 39.92 -11.12 -10.53
CA HIS A 158 39.23 -10.57 -11.70
C HIS A 158 39.02 -11.59 -12.82
N THR A 159 39.41 -12.86 -12.68
CA THR A 159 39.20 -13.88 -13.71
C THR A 159 38.49 -15.11 -13.14
N PRO A 160 37.68 -15.83 -13.95
CA PRO A 160 37.02 -17.06 -13.52
C PRO A 160 37.99 -18.14 -13.06
N GLU A 161 39.19 -18.19 -13.63
CA GLU A 161 40.22 -19.17 -13.29
C GLU A 161 40.82 -18.91 -11.91
N GLU A 162 41.10 -17.64 -11.59
CA GLU A 162 41.58 -17.23 -10.26
C GLU A 162 40.51 -17.37 -9.17
N CYS A 163 39.24 -17.24 -9.55
CA CYS A 163 38.09 -17.33 -8.66
C CYS A 163 37.72 -18.77 -8.24
N LYS A 164 38.44 -19.81 -8.70
CA LYS A 164 38.18 -21.22 -8.33
C LYS A 164 38.83 -21.67 -7.00
N SER A 165 39.60 -20.81 -6.35
CA SER A 165 40.38 -21.16 -5.15
C SER A 165 39.77 -20.62 -3.86
N VAL A 166 39.95 -21.31 -2.73
CA VAL A 166 39.42 -20.88 -1.40
C VAL A 166 40.00 -19.53 -0.99
N SER A 167 39.15 -18.60 -0.54
CA SER A 167 39.61 -17.31 0.00
C SER A 167 40.13 -17.50 1.43
N ARG A 168 41.37 -17.09 1.69
CA ARG A 168 41.87 -16.92 3.07
C ARG A 168 41.43 -15.53 3.54
N PRO A 169 40.73 -15.40 4.68
CA PRO A 169 40.37 -14.08 5.19
C PRO A 169 41.63 -13.25 5.49
N PRO A 170 41.58 -11.91 5.33
CA PRO A 170 42.67 -11.04 5.72
C PRO A 170 42.99 -11.24 7.20
N GLN A 171 44.28 -11.37 7.54
CA GLN A 171 44.78 -11.84 8.84
C GLN A 171 44.45 -10.94 10.05
N VAL A 172 43.68 -9.87 9.87
CA VAL A 172 43.68 -8.74 10.82
C VAL A 172 42.46 -8.68 11.74
N LEU A 173 41.36 -9.40 11.50
CA LEU A 173 40.22 -9.30 12.43
C LEU A 173 39.28 -10.51 12.35
N SER A 174 39.57 -11.59 13.10
CA SER A 174 38.62 -12.56 13.72
C SER A 174 39.30 -13.93 13.98
N PRO A 175 39.05 -14.62 15.12
CA PRO A 175 39.57 -15.96 15.41
C PRO A 175 38.87 -17.08 14.64
N GLN A 176 37.86 -16.76 13.82
CA GLN A 176 37.04 -17.75 13.15
C GLN A 176 37.48 -17.88 11.69
N LYS A 177 38.32 -18.90 11.47
CA LYS A 177 38.87 -19.32 10.18
C LYS A 177 37.75 -19.95 9.33
N SER A 178 36.75 -19.17 8.91
CA SER A 178 35.78 -19.65 7.93
C SER A 178 36.40 -19.53 6.54
N GLU A 179 36.98 -20.63 6.05
CA GLU A 179 37.30 -20.79 4.64
C GLU A 179 36.00 -20.65 3.84
N ARG A 180 35.89 -19.58 3.04
CA ARG A 180 34.74 -19.40 2.14
C ARG A 180 35.20 -19.73 0.73
N GLU A 181 34.48 -20.66 0.09
CA GLU A 181 34.67 -20.98 -1.32
C GLU A 181 34.40 -19.73 -2.15
N ARG A 182 35.32 -19.42 -3.08
CA ARG A 182 35.11 -18.34 -4.04
C ARG A 182 34.20 -18.83 -5.16
N ILE A 183 33.24 -18.00 -5.54
CA ILE A 183 32.27 -18.33 -6.59
C ILE A 183 32.31 -17.23 -7.64
N TRP A 184 32.39 -17.64 -8.91
CA TRP A 184 32.26 -16.74 -10.05
C TRP A 184 30.78 -16.66 -10.42
N GLU A 185 30.13 -15.57 -10.05
CA GLU A 185 28.69 -15.41 -10.19
C GLU A 185 28.34 -14.26 -11.13
N ASN A 186 27.18 -14.40 -11.80
CA ASN A 186 26.61 -13.34 -12.60
C ASN A 186 25.66 -12.51 -11.74
N SER A 187 25.45 -11.25 -12.11
CA SER A 187 24.43 -10.43 -11.47
C SER A 187 23.02 -10.95 -11.79
N ASP A 188 22.12 -10.90 -10.79
CA ASP A 188 20.70 -11.27 -10.92
C ASP A 188 20.00 -10.52 -12.06
N PHE A 189 20.34 -9.24 -12.25
CA PHE A 189 19.89 -8.41 -13.36
C PHE A 189 21.05 -8.17 -14.31
N ASN A 190 20.98 -8.76 -15.51
CA ASN A 190 22.04 -8.70 -16.52
C ASN A 190 21.46 -8.50 -17.94
N PHE A 191 22.35 -8.33 -18.91
CA PHE A 191 22.03 -8.10 -20.31
C PHE A 191 22.59 -9.21 -21.22
N ASP A 192 22.59 -10.47 -20.76
CA ASP A 192 23.13 -11.57 -21.57
C ASP A 192 22.19 -11.98 -22.71
N ASN A 193 20.89 -11.76 -22.51
CA ASN A 193 19.85 -11.93 -23.52
C ASN A 193 18.80 -10.81 -23.41
N VAL A 194 18.01 -10.63 -24.47
CA VAL A 194 17.06 -9.51 -24.56
C VAL A 194 16.00 -9.57 -23.47
N LEU A 195 15.52 -10.76 -23.07
CA LEU A 195 14.51 -10.89 -22.03
C LEU A 195 15.04 -10.45 -20.66
N MET A 196 16.26 -10.87 -20.29
CA MET A 196 16.92 -10.41 -19.06
C MET A 196 17.24 -8.92 -19.12
N GLY A 197 17.67 -8.41 -20.28
CA GLY A 197 17.86 -6.96 -20.48
C GLY A 197 16.56 -6.16 -20.34
N MET A 198 15.44 -6.69 -20.82
CA MET A 198 14.12 -6.09 -20.60
C MET A 198 13.75 -6.11 -19.12
N LEU A 199 14.00 -7.20 -18.39
CA LEU A 199 13.77 -7.28 -16.95
C LEU A 199 14.66 -6.30 -16.16
N ALA A 200 15.93 -6.17 -16.52
CA ALA A 200 16.85 -5.21 -15.91
C ALA A 200 16.41 -3.76 -16.20
N LEU A 201 15.96 -3.46 -17.41
CA LEU A 201 15.39 -2.15 -17.73
C LEU A 201 14.05 -1.90 -17.05
N PHE A 202 13.27 -2.96 -16.78
CA PHE A 202 12.03 -2.84 -16.02
C PHE A 202 12.30 -2.35 -14.59
N THR A 203 13.31 -2.88 -13.90
CA THR A 203 13.68 -2.39 -12.56
C THR A 203 14.19 -0.95 -12.58
N VAL A 204 14.91 -0.57 -13.65
CA VAL A 204 15.30 0.83 -13.87
C VAL A 204 14.07 1.73 -14.10
N SER A 205 13.06 1.25 -14.83
CA SER A 205 11.82 2.00 -15.09
C SER A 205 10.97 2.24 -13.84
N THR A 206 11.07 1.35 -12.84
CA THR A 206 10.40 1.51 -11.55
C THR A 206 11.21 2.32 -10.55
N PHE A 207 12.42 2.75 -10.91
CA PHE A 207 13.39 3.41 -10.02
C PHE A 207 13.79 2.57 -8.80
N GLU A 208 13.75 1.25 -8.91
CA GLU A 208 14.11 0.33 -7.83
C GLU A 208 15.43 -0.36 -8.15
N GLY A 209 16.43 -0.22 -7.27
CA GLY A 209 17.75 -0.85 -7.46
C GLY A 209 18.56 -0.35 -8.68
N TRP A 210 18.08 0.66 -9.39
CA TRP A 210 18.75 1.21 -10.59
C TRP A 210 20.17 1.76 -10.35
N PRO A 211 20.52 2.40 -9.21
CA PRO A 211 21.88 2.90 -9.01
C PRO A 211 22.88 1.74 -8.93
N LEU A 212 22.47 0.62 -8.33
CA LEU A 212 23.29 -0.57 -8.20
C LEU A 212 23.56 -1.22 -9.57
N LEU A 213 22.54 -1.29 -10.43
CA LEU A 213 22.71 -1.75 -11.81
C LEU A 213 23.60 -0.81 -12.62
N LEU A 214 23.43 0.50 -12.44
CA LEU A 214 24.28 1.51 -13.07
C LEU A 214 25.74 1.36 -12.64
N TYR A 215 26.03 1.25 -11.34
CA TYR A 215 27.41 1.07 -10.87
C TYR A 215 28.04 -0.21 -11.41
N ARG A 216 27.29 -1.31 -11.44
CA ARG A 216 27.76 -2.55 -12.08
C ARG A 216 28.06 -2.36 -13.57
N ALA A 217 27.25 -1.57 -14.27
CA ALA A 217 27.47 -1.28 -15.68
C ALA A 217 28.69 -0.37 -15.91
N VAL A 218 28.92 0.61 -15.03
CA VAL A 218 30.10 1.49 -15.05
C VAL A 218 31.39 0.70 -14.79
N ASP A 219 31.34 -0.22 -13.84
CA ASP A 219 32.50 -1.05 -13.48
C ASP A 219 32.71 -2.23 -14.45
N ALA A 220 31.76 -2.48 -15.37
CA ALA A 220 31.80 -3.61 -16.29
C ALA A 220 33.01 -3.53 -17.23
N ASN A 221 33.90 -4.53 -17.15
CA ASN A 221 35.13 -4.62 -17.93
C ASN A 221 34.93 -5.45 -19.23
N ALA A 222 35.79 -6.43 -19.51
CA ALA A 222 35.72 -7.31 -20.66
C ALA A 222 34.92 -8.57 -20.32
N ILE A 223 34.55 -9.34 -21.36
CA ILE A 223 33.92 -10.63 -21.18
C ILE A 223 34.88 -11.53 -20.38
N ASN A 224 34.35 -12.30 -19.42
CA ASN A 224 35.13 -13.15 -18.50
C ASN A 224 36.17 -12.38 -17.67
N ARG A 225 35.97 -11.08 -17.44
CA ARG A 225 36.75 -10.30 -16.50
C ARG A 225 35.86 -9.62 -15.48
N GLY A 226 36.36 -9.53 -14.26
CA GLY A 226 35.64 -8.94 -13.14
C GLY A 226 35.56 -7.42 -13.29
N PRO A 227 34.71 -6.79 -12.47
CA PRO A 227 34.53 -5.35 -12.49
C PRO A 227 35.84 -4.62 -12.17
N ILE A 228 36.04 -3.46 -12.78
CA ILE A 228 37.09 -2.50 -12.44
C ILE A 228 36.39 -1.21 -12.06
N TYR A 229 36.68 -0.72 -10.85
CA TYR A 229 36.06 0.49 -10.32
C TYR A 229 36.21 1.69 -11.27
N ASN A 230 35.08 2.32 -11.62
CA ASN A 230 35.01 3.49 -12.50
C ASN A 230 35.65 3.29 -13.89
N TYR A 231 35.55 2.10 -14.46
CA TYR A 231 36.19 1.81 -15.76
C TYR A 231 35.56 2.55 -16.94
N ARG A 232 34.22 2.59 -17.02
CA ARG A 232 33.49 3.23 -18.12
C ARG A 232 32.33 4.07 -17.63
N VAL A 233 32.66 5.24 -17.09
CA VAL A 233 31.67 6.19 -16.55
C VAL A 233 30.72 6.70 -17.64
N GLU A 234 31.13 6.68 -18.92
CA GLU A 234 30.32 7.12 -20.06
C GLU A 234 29.04 6.29 -20.24
N ILE A 235 29.05 5.04 -19.78
CA ILE A 235 27.89 4.13 -19.79
C ILE A 235 26.72 4.72 -19.00
N SER A 236 26.97 5.60 -18.03
CA SER A 236 25.93 6.28 -17.27
C SER A 236 24.93 7.03 -18.17
N ILE A 237 25.40 7.55 -19.31
CA ILE A 237 24.55 8.26 -20.28
C ILE A 237 23.43 7.35 -20.81
N PHE A 238 23.70 6.06 -21.04
CA PHE A 238 22.69 5.09 -21.49
C PHE A 238 21.52 5.01 -20.51
N PHE A 239 21.81 4.86 -19.22
CA PHE A 239 20.77 4.75 -18.18
C PHE A 239 20.03 6.07 -17.96
N ILE A 240 20.74 7.21 -17.96
CA ILE A 240 20.11 8.53 -17.79
C ILE A 240 19.17 8.84 -18.96
N ILE A 241 19.57 8.58 -20.21
CA ILE A 241 18.71 8.76 -21.38
C ILE A 241 17.49 7.84 -21.29
N TYR A 242 17.69 6.56 -20.96
CA TYR A 242 16.59 5.61 -20.78
C TYR A 242 15.59 6.09 -19.71
N ILE A 243 16.10 6.51 -18.55
CA ILE A 243 15.29 7.04 -17.44
C ILE A 243 14.48 8.24 -17.88
N ILE A 244 15.08 9.23 -18.55
CA ILE A 244 14.36 10.43 -18.99
C ILE A 244 13.23 10.07 -19.96
N ILE A 245 13.51 9.22 -20.94
CA ILE A 245 12.51 8.83 -21.95
C ILE A 245 11.37 8.05 -21.28
N ILE A 246 11.68 7.05 -20.45
CA ILE A 246 10.65 6.24 -19.80
C ILE A 246 9.86 7.03 -18.76
N ALA A 247 10.50 7.90 -17.98
CA ALA A 247 9.80 8.77 -17.03
C ALA A 247 8.77 9.67 -17.74
N PHE A 248 9.15 10.23 -18.89
CA PHE A 248 8.23 11.01 -19.73
C PHE A 248 7.03 10.17 -20.19
N PHE A 249 7.27 8.95 -20.68
CA PHE A 249 6.17 8.04 -21.07
C PHE A 249 5.30 7.61 -19.89
N MET A 250 5.89 7.32 -18.73
CA MET A 250 5.15 6.93 -17.52
C MET A 250 4.22 8.07 -17.04
N MET A 251 4.72 9.31 -17.04
CA MET A 251 3.89 10.47 -16.74
C MET A 251 2.74 10.64 -17.76
N ASN A 252 3.02 10.45 -19.05
CA ASN A 252 2.00 10.53 -20.09
C ASN A 252 0.93 9.42 -19.99
N ILE A 253 1.32 8.20 -19.61
CA ILE A 253 0.37 7.11 -19.33
C ILE A 253 -0.55 7.50 -18.16
N PHE A 254 0.03 7.99 -17.07
CA PHE A 254 -0.74 8.38 -15.88
C PHE A 254 -1.73 9.51 -16.18
N VAL A 255 -1.26 10.59 -16.81
CA VAL A 255 -2.10 11.74 -17.20
C VAL A 255 -3.18 11.30 -18.20
N GLY A 256 -2.82 10.51 -19.20
CA GLY A 256 -3.76 9.98 -20.19
C GLY A 256 -4.88 9.14 -19.54
N PHE A 257 -4.53 8.22 -18.64
CA PHE A 257 -5.50 7.41 -17.91
C PHE A 257 -6.46 8.26 -17.06
N VAL A 258 -5.91 9.20 -16.28
CA VAL A 258 -6.73 10.09 -15.43
C VAL A 258 -7.68 10.91 -16.30
N ILE A 259 -7.20 11.59 -17.33
CA ILE A 259 -8.05 12.45 -18.17
C ILE A 259 -9.15 11.64 -18.85
N ILE A 260 -8.83 10.48 -19.45
CA ILE A 260 -9.82 9.65 -20.13
C ILE A 260 -10.86 9.14 -19.15
N THR A 261 -10.44 8.65 -17.98
CA THR A 261 -11.36 8.13 -16.96
C THR A 261 -12.29 9.21 -16.43
N PHE A 262 -11.75 10.39 -16.10
CA PHE A 262 -12.55 11.52 -15.62
C PHE A 262 -13.50 12.07 -16.68
N ARG A 263 -13.06 12.09 -17.95
CA ARG A 263 -13.90 12.51 -19.06
C ARG A 263 -15.04 11.52 -19.28
N GLU A 264 -14.74 10.23 -19.36
CA GLU A 264 -15.74 9.19 -19.63
C GLU A 264 -16.75 9.07 -18.49
N GLN A 265 -16.31 9.07 -17.23
CA GLN A 265 -17.23 9.09 -16.08
C GLN A 265 -18.01 10.40 -15.97
N GLY A 266 -17.34 11.53 -16.20
CA GLY A 266 -17.96 12.85 -16.18
C GLY A 266 -19.05 12.98 -17.24
N GLU A 267 -18.77 12.59 -18.48
CA GLU A 267 -19.73 12.68 -19.59
C GLU A 267 -20.83 11.62 -19.48
N ALA A 268 -20.55 10.43 -18.94
CA ALA A 268 -21.55 9.38 -18.76
C ALA A 268 -22.64 9.75 -17.74
N GLU A 269 -22.32 10.48 -16.67
CA GLU A 269 -23.31 10.89 -15.66
C GLU A 269 -24.36 11.84 -16.22
N PHE A 270 -24.00 12.66 -17.22
CA PHE A 270 -24.89 13.67 -17.82
C PHE A 270 -25.43 13.28 -19.19
N LYS A 271 -25.11 12.07 -19.67
CA LYS A 271 -25.59 11.59 -20.96
C LYS A 271 -27.12 11.46 -20.91
N ASN A 272 -27.81 12.26 -21.72
CA ASN A 272 -29.28 12.37 -21.80
C ASN A 272 -29.96 13.19 -20.68
N CYS A 273 -29.25 14.04 -19.95
CA CYS A 273 -29.88 15.02 -19.05
C CYS A 273 -30.11 16.37 -19.75
N GLU A 274 -31.26 17.00 -19.49
CA GLU A 274 -31.59 18.33 -20.03
C GLU A 274 -30.76 19.46 -19.39
N LEU A 275 -30.34 19.27 -18.13
CA LEU A 275 -29.55 20.27 -17.38
C LEU A 275 -28.06 19.92 -17.38
N ASN A 276 -27.22 20.95 -17.56
CA ASN A 276 -25.77 20.84 -17.45
C ASN A 276 -25.31 20.75 -15.97
N LYS A 277 -24.08 20.28 -15.73
CA LYS A 277 -23.47 20.08 -14.40
C LYS A 277 -23.62 21.29 -13.47
N ASN A 278 -23.32 22.49 -13.98
CA ASN A 278 -23.41 23.73 -13.18
C ASN A 278 -24.86 24.06 -12.78
N GLN A 279 -25.81 23.91 -13.71
CA GLN A 279 -27.23 24.18 -13.43
C GLN A 279 -27.78 23.20 -12.40
N ARG A 280 -27.43 21.91 -12.52
CA ARG A 280 -27.81 20.89 -11.54
C ARG A 280 -27.22 21.20 -10.16
N GLN A 281 -25.97 21.65 -10.09
CA GLN A 281 -25.34 22.04 -8.83
C GLN A 281 -26.08 23.23 -8.19
N CYS A 282 -26.45 24.25 -8.97
CA CYS A 282 -27.25 25.38 -8.48
C CYS A 282 -28.61 24.94 -7.95
N VAL A 283 -29.34 24.10 -8.71
CA VAL A 283 -30.65 23.56 -8.29
C VAL A 283 -30.50 22.73 -7.02
N TYR A 284 -29.48 21.87 -6.96
CA TYR A 284 -29.21 21.04 -5.78
C TYR A 284 -28.93 21.89 -4.53
N TYR A 285 -28.08 22.92 -4.65
CA TYR A 285 -27.83 23.84 -3.54
C TYR A 285 -29.08 24.61 -3.13
N ALA A 286 -29.85 25.12 -4.09
CA ALA A 286 -31.08 25.85 -3.81
C ALA A 286 -32.11 24.98 -3.08
N LEU A 287 -32.25 23.70 -3.48
CA LEU A 287 -33.20 22.76 -2.87
C LEU A 287 -32.72 22.22 -1.52
N LYS A 288 -31.41 22.09 -1.31
CA LYS A 288 -30.84 21.44 -0.11
C LYS A 288 -30.29 22.42 0.93
N ALA A 289 -30.22 23.71 0.61
CA ALA A 289 -29.80 24.73 1.56
C ALA A 289 -30.70 24.72 2.79
N GLN A 290 -30.09 24.56 3.97
CA GLN A 290 -30.76 24.69 5.25
C GLN A 290 -30.19 25.93 5.96
N PRO A 291 -31.02 26.68 6.70
CA PRO A 291 -30.55 27.84 7.43
C PRO A 291 -29.52 27.42 8.49
N ILE A 292 -28.43 28.17 8.57
CA ILE A 292 -27.41 27.98 9.61
C ILE A 292 -28.05 28.32 10.96
N LYS A 293 -28.08 27.35 11.87
CA LYS A 293 -28.62 27.53 13.22
C LYS A 293 -27.56 28.15 14.13
N ILE A 294 -27.58 29.48 14.24
CA ILE A 294 -26.71 30.20 15.19
C ILE A 294 -27.39 30.19 16.57
N TYR A 295 -26.69 29.67 17.58
CA TYR A 295 -27.17 29.72 18.96
C TYR A 295 -26.79 31.07 19.58
N ILE A 296 -27.80 31.83 20.02
CA ILE A 296 -27.62 33.07 20.78
C ILE A 296 -28.25 32.85 22.18
N PRO A 297 -27.47 32.96 23.27
CA PRO A 297 -27.98 32.76 24.62
C PRO A 297 -28.88 33.92 25.06
N LYS A 298 -29.92 33.61 25.85
CA LYS A 298 -30.86 34.61 26.39
C LYS A 298 -30.42 35.20 27.73
N ASN A 299 -29.63 34.46 28.52
CA ASN A 299 -29.21 34.87 29.86
C ASN A 299 -28.06 35.88 29.77
N PRO A 300 -28.09 36.99 30.54
CA PRO A 300 -27.08 38.06 30.46
C PRO A 300 -25.66 37.58 30.82
N SER A 301 -25.52 36.72 31.83
CA SER A 301 -24.22 36.14 32.22
C SER A 301 -23.66 35.21 31.14
N GLN A 302 -24.51 34.38 30.53
CA GLN A 302 -24.13 33.47 29.45
C GLN A 302 -23.75 34.24 28.18
N LEU A 303 -24.47 35.34 27.89
CA LEU A 303 -24.18 36.23 26.76
C LEU A 303 -22.81 36.89 26.85
N LYS A 304 -22.33 37.17 28.08
CA LYS A 304 -20.98 37.71 28.29
C LYS A 304 -19.90 36.71 27.87
N PHE A 305 -20.01 35.45 28.28
CA PHE A 305 -19.08 34.39 27.87
C PHE A 305 -19.20 34.07 26.38
N TRP A 306 -20.41 34.05 25.83
CA TRP A 306 -20.64 33.85 24.40
C TRP A 306 -19.98 34.94 23.54
N ARG A 307 -20.03 36.20 23.98
CA ARG A 307 -19.35 37.31 23.29
C ARG A 307 -17.82 37.17 23.31
N ILE A 308 -17.26 36.60 24.38
CA ILE A 308 -15.81 36.35 24.47
C ILE A 308 -15.39 35.28 23.47
N ILE A 309 -16.08 34.14 23.44
CA ILE A 309 -15.73 33.02 22.53
C ILE A 309 -15.94 33.41 21.06
N ASN A 310 -17.00 34.15 20.76
CA ASN A 310 -17.31 34.59 19.40
C ASN A 310 -16.47 35.82 18.96
N SER A 311 -15.48 36.24 19.76
CA SER A 311 -14.58 37.32 19.38
C SER A 311 -13.39 36.77 18.60
N SER A 312 -13.01 37.45 17.51
CA SER A 312 -11.83 37.04 16.73
C SER A 312 -10.54 37.09 17.54
N GLN A 313 -10.45 37.96 18.55
CA GLN A 313 -9.29 38.06 19.43
C GLN A 313 -9.07 36.76 20.23
N PHE A 314 -10.15 36.17 20.75
CA PHE A 314 -10.10 34.90 21.46
C PHE A 314 -9.61 33.78 20.54
N GLU A 315 -10.16 33.70 19.32
CA GLU A 315 -9.71 32.72 18.32
C GLU A 315 -8.22 32.87 17.96
N TYR A 316 -7.74 34.10 17.74
CA TYR A 316 -6.32 34.33 17.46
C TYR A 316 -5.41 33.94 18.64
N VAL A 317 -5.82 34.21 19.87
CA VAL A 317 -5.05 33.79 21.06
C VAL A 317 -4.95 32.26 21.13
N MET A 318 -6.06 31.55 20.96
CA MET A 318 -6.04 30.08 20.97
C MET A 318 -5.18 29.52 19.83
N PHE A 319 -5.28 30.10 18.64
CA PHE A 319 -4.46 29.70 17.50
C PHE A 319 -2.95 29.89 17.76
N VAL A 320 -2.55 31.05 18.32
CA VAL A 320 -1.15 31.31 18.68
C VAL A 320 -0.65 30.33 19.75
N LEU A 321 -1.49 29.97 20.72
CA LEU A 321 -1.13 28.99 21.76
C LEU A 321 -0.95 27.58 21.18
N ILE A 322 -1.79 27.17 20.24
CA ILE A 322 -1.64 25.88 19.53
C ILE A 322 -0.33 25.87 18.72
N LEU A 323 -0.03 26.95 18.00
CA LEU A 323 1.24 27.07 17.27
C LEU A 323 2.43 27.08 18.22
N GLY A 324 2.34 27.80 19.33
CA GLY A 324 3.35 27.83 20.38
C GLY A 324 3.63 26.43 20.93
N ASN A 325 2.59 25.68 21.29
CA ASN A 325 2.72 24.30 21.77
C ASN A 325 3.33 23.36 20.73
N THR A 326 3.02 23.55 19.45
CA THR A 326 3.61 22.76 18.35
C THR A 326 5.12 23.03 18.21
N LEU A 327 5.52 24.30 18.35
CA LEU A 327 6.93 24.70 18.28
C LEU A 327 7.72 24.22 19.50
N THR A 328 7.10 24.22 20.70
CA THR A 328 7.76 23.69 21.90
C THR A 328 8.06 22.22 21.70
N LEU A 329 7.08 21.40 21.28
CA LEU A 329 7.24 19.96 21.02
C LEU A 329 8.40 19.61 20.08
N GLN A 330 8.75 20.48 19.12
CA GLN A 330 9.87 20.27 18.19
C GLN A 330 11.25 20.50 18.83
N SER A 331 11.32 21.27 19.92
CA SER A 331 12.58 21.70 20.54
C SER A 331 13.09 20.70 21.59
N LYS A 332 14.17 19.97 21.27
CA LYS A 332 14.79 18.96 22.19
C LYS A 332 15.67 19.55 23.30
N LEU A 333 15.91 20.86 23.28
CA LEU A 333 17.02 21.48 24.03
C LEU A 333 16.67 21.85 25.48
N PHE A 334 15.39 21.84 25.85
CA PHE A 334 14.94 22.24 27.19
C PHE A 334 13.82 21.34 27.73
N THR A 335 14.16 20.12 28.15
CA THR A 335 13.20 19.16 28.74
C THR A 335 12.50 19.70 29.98
N SER A 336 13.20 20.41 30.87
CA SER A 336 12.57 20.99 32.08
C SER A 336 11.64 22.17 31.77
N VAL A 337 11.94 22.95 30.73
CA VAL A 337 11.08 24.06 30.29
C VAL A 337 9.86 23.52 29.55
N MET A 338 10.02 22.40 28.82
CA MET A 338 8.94 21.70 28.13
C MET A 338 7.84 21.23 29.08
N ASP A 339 8.22 20.59 30.20
CA ASP A 339 7.26 20.06 31.16
C ASP A 339 6.44 21.20 31.81
N ILE A 340 7.06 22.35 32.07
CA ILE A 340 6.39 23.56 32.58
C ILE A 340 5.44 24.16 31.52
N LEU A 341 5.89 24.28 30.27
CA LEU A 341 5.08 24.83 29.18
C LEU A 341 3.88 23.95 28.85
N ASN A 342 4.05 22.62 28.82
CA ASN A 342 2.96 21.66 28.59
C ASN A 342 1.88 21.74 29.67
N MET A 343 2.29 21.94 30.94
CA MET A 343 1.36 22.18 32.04
C MET A 343 0.59 23.49 31.84
N ILE A 344 1.28 24.58 31.49
CA ILE A 344 0.65 25.88 31.21
C ILE A 344 -0.36 25.77 30.06
N PHE A 345 0.03 25.15 28.93
CA PHE A 345 -0.87 24.97 27.80
C PHE A 345 -2.10 24.15 28.16
N THR A 346 -1.93 23.04 28.90
CA THR A 346 -3.05 22.20 29.35
C THR A 346 -4.02 22.97 30.24
N VAL A 347 -3.51 23.81 31.15
CA VAL A 347 -4.36 24.68 31.99
C VAL A 347 -5.11 25.70 31.13
N VAL A 348 -4.45 26.34 30.17
CA VAL A 348 -5.10 27.35 29.32
C VAL A 348 -6.19 26.73 28.43
N PHE A 349 -5.94 25.57 27.83
CA PHE A 349 -6.96 24.84 27.05
C PHE A 349 -8.11 24.33 27.94
N THR A 350 -7.82 23.95 29.19
CA THR A 350 -8.88 23.59 30.16
C THR A 350 -9.76 24.79 30.49
N ILE A 351 -9.17 25.98 30.68
CA ILE A 351 -9.91 27.22 30.91
C ILE A 351 -10.77 27.57 29.68
N GLU A 352 -10.22 27.45 28.47
CA GLU A 352 -11.00 27.60 27.22
C GLU A 352 -12.22 26.67 27.21
N MET A 353 -12.02 25.38 27.49
CA MET A 353 -13.10 24.39 27.51
C MET A 353 -14.20 24.79 28.51
N ILE A 354 -13.82 25.22 29.71
CA ILE A 354 -14.76 25.68 30.74
C ILE A 354 -15.54 26.91 30.26
N ILE A 355 -14.86 27.90 29.66
CA ILE A 355 -15.50 29.10 29.10
C ILE A 355 -16.51 28.71 28.02
N LYS A 356 -16.15 27.79 27.10
CA LYS A 356 -17.05 27.27 26.05
C LYS A 356 -18.25 26.52 26.61
N LEU A 357 -18.08 25.69 27.64
CA LEU A 357 -19.18 24.99 28.33
C LEU A 357 -20.15 25.97 29.01
N LEU A 358 -19.64 27.04 29.62
CA LEU A 358 -20.48 28.07 30.26
C LEU A 358 -21.26 28.92 29.24
N ALA A 359 -20.72 29.11 28.03
CA ALA A 359 -21.37 29.90 26.99
C ALA A 359 -22.35 29.10 26.13
N LEU A 360 -22.04 27.84 25.81
CA LEU A 360 -22.78 27.02 24.87
C LEU A 360 -23.63 25.97 25.59
N ARG A 361 -24.96 26.04 25.43
CA ARG A 361 -25.87 25.01 25.97
C ARG A 361 -25.75 23.65 25.27
N HIS A 362 -25.22 23.64 24.05
CA HIS A 362 -25.09 22.46 23.21
C HIS A 362 -23.63 22.25 22.76
N TYR A 363 -22.70 22.33 23.70
CA TYR A 363 -21.26 22.18 23.42
C TYR A 363 -20.93 20.88 22.65
N PHE A 364 -21.48 19.74 23.07
CA PHE A 364 -21.21 18.43 22.47
C PHE A 364 -21.98 18.13 21.16
N ILE A 365 -22.81 19.05 20.66
CA ILE A 365 -23.45 18.87 19.34
C ILE A 365 -22.45 19.18 18.22
N ASP A 366 -21.53 20.11 18.46
CA ASP A 366 -20.48 20.44 17.50
C ASP A 366 -19.35 19.40 17.59
N PRO A 367 -19.03 18.68 16.49
CA PRO A 367 -17.95 17.71 16.47
C PRO A 367 -16.59 18.30 16.85
N TRP A 368 -16.32 19.57 16.51
CA TRP A 368 -15.04 20.21 16.79
C TRP A 368 -14.87 20.53 18.28
N ASN A 369 -15.91 21.05 18.94
CA ASN A 369 -15.91 21.23 20.39
C ASN A 369 -15.84 19.89 21.12
N SER A 370 -16.50 18.84 20.62
CA SER A 370 -16.40 17.49 21.20
C SER A 370 -14.98 16.92 21.10
N PHE A 371 -14.29 17.17 19.98
CA PHE A 371 -12.90 16.79 19.79
C PHE A 371 -11.93 17.59 20.68
N ASP A 372 -12.15 18.90 20.83
CA ASP A 372 -11.40 19.78 21.74
C ASP A 372 -11.49 19.29 23.19
N ALA A 373 -12.70 18.98 23.68
CA ALA A 373 -12.87 18.39 25.01
C ALA A 373 -12.18 17.03 25.17
N LEU A 374 -12.16 16.18 24.13
CA LEU A 374 -11.43 14.91 24.19
C LEU A 374 -9.93 15.14 24.37
N ILE A 375 -9.34 16.11 23.64
CA ILE A 375 -7.93 16.47 23.78
C ILE A 375 -7.64 16.98 25.19
N VAL A 376 -8.43 17.93 25.68
CA VAL A 376 -8.23 18.51 27.01
C VAL A 376 -8.33 17.46 28.11
N VAL A 377 -9.35 16.59 28.07
CA VAL A 377 -9.50 15.49 29.03
C VAL A 377 -8.32 14.51 28.94
N GLY A 378 -7.88 14.18 27.72
CA GLY A 378 -6.69 13.34 27.50
C GLY A 378 -5.42 13.93 28.12
N SER A 379 -5.18 15.23 27.93
CA SER A 379 -4.02 15.93 28.49
C SER A 379 -4.05 16.01 30.02
N VAL A 380 -5.23 16.24 30.62
CA VAL A 380 -5.38 16.23 32.09
C VAL A 380 -5.14 14.83 32.65
N LEU A 381 -5.65 13.79 31.99
CA LEU A 381 -5.41 12.40 32.39
C LEU A 381 -3.93 12.01 32.27
N ASP A 382 -3.25 12.44 31.22
CA ASP A 382 -1.81 12.21 31.03
C ASP A 382 -0.99 12.81 32.18
N ILE A 383 -1.27 14.07 32.54
CA ILE A 383 -0.62 14.72 33.70
C ILE A 383 -0.93 13.96 34.98
N ALA A 384 -2.19 13.60 35.24
CA ALA A 384 -2.56 12.86 36.45
C ALA A 384 -1.84 11.51 36.55
N VAL A 385 -1.79 10.74 35.46
CA VAL A 385 -1.08 9.45 35.40
C VAL A 385 0.43 9.65 35.63
N SER A 386 1.02 10.69 35.06
CA SER A 386 2.44 11.00 35.26
C SER A 386 2.76 11.30 36.73
N GLU A 387 1.90 12.05 37.44
CA GLU A 387 2.06 12.32 38.87
C GLU A 387 1.85 11.07 39.75
N PHE A 388 0.84 10.24 39.43
CA PHE A 388 0.61 8.97 40.14
C PHE A 388 1.79 7.99 39.97
N SER A 389 2.42 7.97 38.80
CA SER A 389 3.61 7.14 38.54
C SER A 389 4.82 7.59 39.35
N LEU A 390 5.00 8.90 39.55
CA LEU A 390 6.06 9.47 40.41
C LEU A 390 5.83 9.15 41.89
N PHE A 391 4.57 9.11 42.35
CA PHE A 391 4.24 8.80 43.74
C PHE A 391 4.41 7.30 44.07
N SER A 392 4.25 6.42 43.08
CA SER A 392 4.33 4.97 43.26
C SER A 392 5.78 4.42 43.25
N TYR A 393 6.77 5.20 42.83
CA TYR A 393 8.19 4.81 42.78
C TYR A 393 9.11 5.97 43.22
N PRO A 394 9.27 6.23 44.53
CA PRO A 394 10.07 7.36 45.02
C PRO A 394 11.60 7.20 44.87
N ASP A 395 12.11 6.00 44.56
CA ASP A 395 13.54 5.65 44.64
C ASP A 395 14.32 5.53 43.32
N SER A 396 13.84 6.09 42.20
CA SER A 396 14.66 6.18 40.98
C SER A 396 15.02 7.61 40.60
N LYS A 397 15.64 8.35 41.52
CA LYS A 397 16.45 9.55 41.20
C LYS A 397 17.83 9.16 40.66
N ASP A 398 17.88 8.23 39.72
CA ASP A 398 19.04 7.96 38.87
C ASP A 398 18.59 7.00 37.77
N ASN A 399 18.02 7.55 36.70
CA ASN A 399 18.24 7.05 35.34
C ASN A 399 17.56 7.96 34.33
N THR A 400 18.37 8.87 33.80
CA THR A 400 18.20 9.60 32.55
C THR A 400 18.21 8.61 31.36
N LEU A 401 17.34 7.60 31.34
CA LEU A 401 17.33 6.57 30.30
C LEU A 401 15.95 5.93 29.98
N MET A 402 14.84 6.55 30.37
CA MET A 402 13.50 6.05 30.02
C MET A 402 12.54 7.12 29.45
N LYS A 403 13.07 8.17 28.81
CA LYS A 403 12.28 9.11 27.96
C LYS A 403 12.65 8.95 26.47
N THR A 404 12.89 7.72 26.02
CA THR A 404 13.16 7.44 24.59
C THR A 404 12.52 6.13 24.15
N LEU A 405 11.21 6.04 24.31
CA LEU A 405 10.25 5.33 23.46
C LEU A 405 8.97 6.17 23.48
#